data_AF-A0A3A8SHT1-F1
#
_entry.id   AF-A0A3A8SHT1-F1
#
_cell.length_a   1.000
_cell.length_b   1.000
_cell.length_c   1.000
_cell.angle_alpha   90.00
_cell.angle_beta   90.00
_cell.angle_gamma   90.00
#
_symmetry.space_group_name_H-M   'P 1'
#
loop_
_entity.id
_entity.type
_entity.pdbx_description
1 polymer ?
#
loop_
_entity_poly.entity_id
_entity_poly.type
_entity_poly.pdbx_seq_one_letter_code
_entity_poly.pdbx_strand_id
1 'polypeptide(L)'
;MSRRAFLGGSAAVTALATVDATANPPGHAAPSSSPFELEEATIVDLQAGLREGKYTAHGLTERYLARIAAMDRTGSLPLLSV
;
A
#
# COMPACT_ATOMS: atom_id res chain seq x y z
N MET A 1 -14.07 24.36 14.26
CA MET A 1 -13.15 23.75 15.23
C MET A 1 -11.76 24.34 15.07
N SER A 2 -11.43 25.34 15.91
CA SER A 2 -10.15 26.06 15.84
C SER A 2 -9.10 25.38 16.70
N ARG A 3 -7.93 25.13 16.09
CA ARG A 3 -6.75 24.40 16.61
C ARG A 3 -6.11 24.99 17.87
N ARG A 4 -6.70 26.05 18.43
CA ARG A 4 -6.18 26.87 19.53
C ARG A 4 -6.84 26.55 20.88
N ALA A 5 -7.89 25.73 20.89
CA ALA A 5 -8.53 25.27 22.11
C ALA A 5 -7.77 24.12 22.81
N PHE A 6 -6.76 23.52 22.15
CA PHE A 6 -6.07 22.34 22.68
C PHE A 6 -4.82 22.65 23.51
N LEU A 7 -4.31 23.89 23.51
CA LEU A 7 -3.05 24.26 24.17
C LEU A 7 -3.23 25.03 25.49
N GLY A 8 -4.44 25.13 26.03
CA GLY A 8 -4.70 25.84 27.28
C GLY A 8 -5.49 25.00 28.28
N GLY A 9 -4.82 24.19 29.08
CA GLY A 9 -5.51 23.38 30.09
C GLY A 9 -4.61 22.57 31.04
N SER A 10 -4.02 23.28 32.01
CA SER A 10 -3.74 22.83 33.40
C SER A 10 -2.80 21.64 33.70
N ALA A 11 -1.65 22.02 34.28
CA ALA A 11 -1.23 21.73 35.66
C ALA A 11 -1.06 20.26 36.15
N ALA A 12 0.21 19.90 36.35
CA ALA A 12 0.81 19.15 37.47
C ALA A 12 -0.05 18.14 38.25
N VAL A 13 0.20 16.85 38.01
CA VAL A 13 0.15 15.79 39.04
C VAL A 13 1.40 14.92 38.89
N THR A 14 2.28 14.99 39.88
CA THR A 14 3.41 14.07 40.07
C THR A 14 2.90 12.74 40.62
N ALA A 15 3.02 11.67 39.86
CA ALA A 15 3.00 10.30 40.38
C ALA A 15 3.96 9.42 39.55
N LEU A 16 4.97 8.90 40.25
CA LEU A 16 5.99 7.97 39.74
C LEU A 16 5.34 6.70 39.17
N ALA A 17 5.42 6.53 37.86
CA ALA A 17 5.43 5.23 37.22
C ALA A 17 6.18 5.36 35.90
N THR A 18 7.46 5.01 35.90
CA THR A 18 8.22 4.75 34.67
C THR A 18 7.66 3.48 34.04
N VAL A 19 6.51 3.60 33.38
CA VAL A 19 6.07 2.61 32.42
C VAL A 19 6.83 2.94 31.15
N ASP A 20 7.94 2.25 30.95
CA ASP A 20 8.60 2.17 29.64
C ASP A 20 7.61 1.48 28.68
N ALA A 21 6.68 2.27 28.18
CA ALA A 21 5.73 1.87 27.17
C ALA A 21 6.29 2.25 25.79
N THR A 22 7.54 1.87 25.53
CA THR A 22 8.04 1.69 24.15
C THR A 22 7.48 0.40 23.56
N ALA A 23 6.18 0.15 23.75
CA ALA A 23 5.44 -0.79 22.93
C ALA A 23 5.20 -0.12 21.58
N ASN A 24 6.27 -0.01 20.79
CA ASN A 24 6.13 0.06 19.34
C ASN A 24 5.43 -1.26 18.98
N PRO A 25 4.13 -1.26 18.58
CA PRO A 25 3.56 -2.49 18.04
C PRO A 25 4.50 -2.93 16.93
N PRO A 26 4.78 -4.24 16.77
CA PRO A 26 5.51 -4.70 15.61
C PRO A 26 4.75 -4.12 14.41
N GLY A 27 5.35 -3.10 13.79
CA GLY A 27 4.81 -2.49 12.61
C GLY A 27 4.59 -3.66 11.69
N HIS A 28 3.34 -3.86 11.25
CA HIS A 28 3.08 -4.74 10.13
C HIS A 28 4.00 -4.21 9.04
N ALA A 29 5.16 -4.84 8.87
CA ALA A 29 6.04 -4.60 7.75
C ALA A 29 5.15 -4.98 6.58
N ALA A 30 4.56 -3.96 5.96
CA ALA A 30 3.74 -4.14 4.78
C ALA A 30 4.60 -5.00 3.86
N PRO A 31 4.07 -6.14 3.37
CA PRO A 31 4.86 -7.02 2.53
C PRO A 31 5.44 -6.14 1.43
N SER A 32 6.78 -6.09 1.36
CA SER A 32 7.48 -5.33 0.34
C SER A 32 7.21 -6.02 -0.98
N SER A 33 6.05 -5.75 -1.57
CA SER A 33 5.73 -6.21 -2.91
C SER A 33 6.80 -5.65 -3.81
N SER A 34 7.50 -6.53 -4.52
CA SER A 34 8.47 -6.11 -5.53
C SER A 34 7.81 -5.08 -6.46
N PRO A 35 8.51 -3.98 -6.80
CA PRO A 35 7.96 -2.97 -7.69
C PRO A 35 7.52 -3.62 -9.00
N PHE A 36 6.35 -3.24 -9.48
CA PHE A 36 5.82 -3.80 -10.72
C PHE A 36 6.27 -2.95 -11.89
N GLU A 37 6.89 -3.58 -12.88
CA GLU A 37 7.53 -2.90 -14.01
C GLU A 37 6.59 -1.94 -14.77
N LEU A 38 5.29 -2.23 -14.80
CA LEU A 38 4.28 -1.45 -15.53
C LEU A 38 3.46 -0.54 -14.60
N GLU A 39 3.95 -0.29 -13.39
CA GLU A 39 3.34 0.65 -12.45
C GLU A 39 3.39 2.07 -13.03
N GLU A 40 2.23 2.74 -13.08
CA GLU A 40 2.06 4.07 -13.69
C GLU A 40 2.45 4.16 -15.19
N ALA A 41 2.60 3.03 -15.88
CA ALA A 41 2.79 3.03 -17.34
C ALA A 41 1.53 3.56 -18.04
N THR A 42 1.69 4.54 -18.93
CA THR A 42 0.54 5.09 -19.66
C THR A 42 0.08 4.15 -20.77
N ILE A 43 -1.16 4.32 -21.24
CA ILE A 43 -1.66 3.58 -22.41
C ILE A 43 -0.79 3.83 -23.64
N VAL A 44 -0.23 5.03 -23.80
CA VAL A 44 0.67 5.37 -24.91
C VAL A 44 1.96 4.55 -24.84
N ASP A 45 2.55 4.40 -23.65
CA ASP A 45 3.76 3.60 -23.44
C ASP A 45 3.50 2.11 -23.70
N LEU A 46 2.37 1.59 -23.22
CA LEU A 46 1.97 0.20 -23.46
C LEU A 46 1.73 -0.06 -24.95
N GLN A 47 1.09 0.87 -25.67
CA GLN A 47 0.90 0.77 -27.12
C GLN A 47 2.21 0.86 -27.90
N ALA A 48 3.16 1.68 -27.47
CA ALA A 48 4.51 1.70 -28.05
C ALA A 48 5.20 0.34 -27.85
N GLY A 49 5.20 -0.20 -26.63
CA GLY A 49 5.78 -1.50 -26.33
C GLY A 49 5.14 -2.67 -27.08
N LEU A 50 3.84 -2.62 -27.37
CA LEU A 50 3.15 -3.59 -28.23
C LEU A 50 3.60 -3.49 -29.69
N ARG A 51 3.74 -2.27 -30.23
CA ARG A 51 4.20 -2.05 -31.61
C ARG A 51 5.66 -2.46 -31.81
N GLU A 52 6.50 -2.21 -30.81
CA GLU A 52 7.91 -2.59 -30.79
C GLU A 52 8.12 -4.09 -30.55
N GLY A 53 7.06 -4.85 -30.21
CA GLY A 53 7.15 -6.26 -29.86
C GLY A 53 7.79 -6.52 -28.50
N LYS A 54 8.06 -5.47 -27.70
CA LYS A 54 8.51 -5.60 -26.30
C LYS A 54 7.49 -6.37 -25.47
N TYR A 55 6.21 -6.17 -25.75
CA TYR A 55 5.12 -6.86 -25.09
C TYR A 55 4.16 -7.49 -26.10
N THR A 56 3.43 -8.51 -25.65
CA THR A 56 2.24 -9.03 -26.34
C THR A 56 1.01 -8.74 -25.51
N ALA A 57 -0.17 -8.67 -26.13
CA ALA A 57 -1.42 -8.49 -25.40
C ALA A 57 -1.62 -9.59 -24.35
N HIS A 58 -1.39 -10.85 -24.75
CA HIS A 58 -1.44 -12.00 -23.85
C HIS A 58 -0.48 -11.85 -22.66
N GLY A 59 0.80 -11.55 -22.92
CA GLY A 59 1.81 -11.42 -21.86
C GLY A 59 1.64 -10.19 -20.97
N LEU A 60 0.96 -9.13 -21.44
CA LEU A 60 0.51 -8.04 -20.58
C LEU A 60 -0.60 -8.51 -19.65
N THR A 61 -1.62 -9.18 -20.19
CA THR A 61 -2.75 -9.70 -19.41
C THR A 61 -2.27 -10.67 -18.33
N GLU A 62 -1.38 -11.62 -18.66
CA GLU A 62 -0.84 -12.57 -17.68
C GLU A 62 -0.08 -11.88 -16.54
N ARG A 63 0.70 -10.84 -16.83
CA ARG A 63 1.40 -10.06 -15.80
C ARG A 63 0.43 -9.38 -14.84
N TYR A 64 -0.66 -8.80 -15.34
CA TYR A 64 -1.68 -8.20 -14.48
C TYR A 64 -2.48 -9.24 -13.69
N LEU A 65 -2.84 -10.38 -14.30
CA LEU A 65 -3.49 -11.48 -13.59
C LEU A 65 -2.62 -12.01 -12.44
N ALA A 66 -1.31 -12.16 -12.66
CA ALA A 66 -0.38 -12.56 -11.62
C ALA A 66 -0.31 -11.52 -10.48
N ARG A 67 -0.28 -10.22 -10.80
CA ARG A 67 -0.31 -9.14 -9.80
C ARG A 67 -1.62 -9.12 -9.02
N ILE A 68 -2.76 -9.27 -9.68
CA ILE A 68 -4.07 -9.39 -9.03
C ILE A 68 -4.05 -10.60 -8.09
N ALA A 69 -3.64 -11.78 -8.56
CA ALA A 69 -3.60 -12.97 -7.72
C ALA A 69 -2.69 -12.83 -6.49
N ALA A 70 -1.66 -11.97 -6.54
CA ALA A 70 -0.79 -11.68 -5.41
C ALA A 70 -1.40 -10.66 -4.42
N MET A 71 -2.12 -9.65 -4.91
CA MET A 71 -2.63 -8.53 -4.11
C MET A 71 -4.07 -8.75 -3.59
N ASP A 72 -4.90 -9.41 -4.39
CA ASP A 72 -6.35 -9.46 -4.20
C ASP A 72 -6.79 -10.53 -3.17
N ARG A 73 -5.85 -11.36 -2.69
CA ARG A 73 -6.10 -12.34 -1.61
C ARG A 73 -6.43 -11.72 -0.25
N THR A 74 -6.21 -10.41 -0.10
CA THR A 74 -6.48 -9.66 1.15
C THR A 74 -7.76 -8.84 1.10
N GLY A 75 -8.49 -8.82 -0.04
CA GLY A 75 -9.76 -8.11 -0.17
C GLY A 75 -10.94 -8.93 0.38
N SER A 76 -11.99 -8.26 0.86
CA SER A 76 -13.22 -8.94 1.32
C SER A 76 -14.02 -9.60 0.19
N LEU A 77 -13.68 -9.31 -1.07
CA LEU A 77 -14.25 -9.88 -2.30
C LEU A 77 -13.14 -10.10 -3.35
N PRO A 78 -12.49 -11.27 -3.38
CA PRO A 78 -11.44 -11.54 -4.37
C PRO A 78 -12.03 -11.73 -5.78
N LEU A 79 -11.47 -11.06 -6.78
CA LEU A 79 -11.73 -11.18 -8.22
C LEU A 79 -11.51 -12.59 -8.78
N LEU A 80 -10.80 -13.46 -8.06
CA LEU A 80 -10.65 -14.89 -8.38
C LEU A 80 -11.92 -15.72 -8.09
N SER A 81 -12.99 -15.10 -7.58
CA SER A 81 -14.25 -15.77 -7.25
C SER A 81 -15.31 -15.77 -8.38
N VAL A 82 -14.99 -15.21 -9.55
CA VAL A 82 -15.84 -15.21 -10.77
C VAL A 82 -15.38 -16.30 -11.72
#